data_AF-A0A2D4NWN8-F1
#
_entry.id   AF-A0A2D4NWN8-F1
#
_cell.length_a   1.000
_cell.length_b   1.000
_cell.length_c   1.000
_cell.angle_alpha   90.00
_cell.angle_beta   90.00
_cell.angle_gamma   90.00
#
_symmetry.space_group_name_H-M   'P 1'
#
loop_
_entity.id
_entity.type
_entity.pdbx_description
1 polymer ?
#
loop_
_entity_poly.entity_id
_entity_poly.type
_entity_poly.pdbx_seq_one_letter_code
_entity_poly.pdbx_strand_id
1 'polypeptide(L)'
;TLSIAKAGILTTLNARCAILAAANPAYGRYNPKRSLEQNIQLPAALLSRFDLLWLIQDRPDRDNDLRLAQHITYVHQHSRQPPCQFQPLDMGLMRRYIATCKRKQPAVPEALADYITAAYVEMRKEARANKDTTYTSARTLLGI
;
A
#
# COMPACT_ATOMS: atom_id res chain seq x y z
N THR A 1 -4.66 7.26 -18.25
CA THR A 1 -5.10 7.07 -19.66
C THR A 1 -4.21 6.03 -20.29
N LEU A 2 -4.69 5.34 -21.31
CA LEU A 2 -3.94 4.39 -22.11
C LEU A 2 -3.99 4.86 -23.57
N SER A 3 -2.83 5.06 -24.20
CA SER A 3 -2.75 5.45 -25.60
C SER A 3 -2.36 4.24 -26.43
N ILE A 4 -3.13 3.98 -27.48
CA ILE A 4 -2.96 2.85 -28.39
C ILE A 4 -2.61 3.41 -29.76
N ALA A 5 -1.48 3.00 -30.31
CA ALA A 5 -1.04 3.29 -31.67
C ALA A 5 -0.68 1.97 -32.36
N LYS A 6 -1.65 1.34 -33.03
CA LYS A 6 -1.47 0.03 -33.67
C LYS A 6 -2.45 -0.16 -34.84
N ALA A 7 -2.00 -0.78 -35.93
CA ALA A 7 -2.83 -1.12 -37.10
C ALA A 7 -3.62 0.09 -37.68
N GLY A 8 -2.99 1.27 -37.71
CA GLY A 8 -3.64 2.51 -38.18
C GLY A 8 -4.62 3.13 -37.18
N ILE A 9 -4.86 2.52 -36.03
CA ILE A 9 -5.69 3.07 -34.96
C ILE A 9 -4.79 3.83 -33.98
N LEU A 10 -4.98 5.15 -33.92
CA LEU A 10 -4.39 6.04 -32.92
C LEU A 10 -5.51 6.57 -32.02
N THR A 11 -5.63 6.02 -30.82
CA THR A 11 -6.69 6.42 -29.87
C THR A 11 -6.16 6.49 -28.44
N THR A 12 -6.78 7.32 -27.61
CA THR A 12 -6.49 7.40 -26.18
C THR A 12 -7.74 7.07 -25.39
N LEU A 13 -7.64 6.10 -24.50
CA LEU A 13 -8.73 5.64 -23.64
C LEU A 13 -8.50 6.11 -22.20
N ASN A 14 -9.60 6.48 -21.54
CA ASN A 14 -9.54 6.81 -20.12
C ASN A 14 -9.56 5.52 -19.28
N ALA A 15 -8.59 5.39 -18.38
CA ALA A 15 -8.49 4.29 -17.43
C ALA A 15 -8.38 4.91 -16.03
N ARG A 16 -9.50 4.92 -15.30
CA ARG A 16 -9.58 5.37 -13.91
C ARG A 16 -9.63 4.14 -13.01
N CYS A 17 -8.46 3.63 -12.63
CA CYS A 17 -8.33 2.49 -11.73
C CYS A 17 -7.28 2.76 -10.65
N ALA A 18 -7.49 2.16 -9.49
CA ALA A 18 -6.43 2.01 -8.48
C ALA A 18 -5.66 0.71 -8.78
N ILE A 19 -4.35 0.71 -8.53
CA ILE A 19 -3.49 -0.46 -8.72
C ILE A 19 -3.10 -0.98 -7.33
N LEU A 20 -3.40 -2.25 -7.08
CA LEU A 20 -2.82 -3.00 -5.96
C LEU A 20 -1.85 -4.00 -6.57
N ALA A 21 -0.60 -3.97 -6.11
CA ALA A 21 0.45 -4.87 -6.58
C ALA A 21 1.06 -5.62 -5.39
N ALA A 22 1.40 -6.89 -5.62
CA ALA A 22 2.21 -7.70 -4.71
C ALA A 22 3.43 -8.17 -5.49
N ALA A 23 4.60 -8.07 -4.87
CA ALA A 23 5.87 -8.48 -5.45
C ALA A 23 6.68 -9.26 -4.43
N ASN A 24 7.35 -10.31 -4.89
CA ASN A 24 8.27 -11.08 -4.06
C ASN A 24 9.69 -10.49 -4.18
N PRO A 25 10.54 -10.62 -3.15
CA PRO A 25 11.94 -10.27 -3.26
C PRO A 25 12.62 -11.09 -4.38
N ALA A 26 13.50 -10.45 -5.15
CA ALA A 26 14.17 -11.04 -6.30
C ALA A 26 14.99 -12.30 -6.00
N TYR A 27 15.46 -12.43 -4.76
CA TYR A 27 16.26 -13.57 -4.28
C TYR A 27 15.50 -14.43 -3.26
N GLY A 28 14.16 -14.40 -3.30
CA GLY A 28 13.27 -15.19 -2.45
C GLY A 28 13.08 -14.63 -1.03
N ARG A 29 14.12 -14.09 -0.40
CA ARG A 29 14.05 -13.43 0.91
C ARG A 29 14.52 -11.98 0.83
N TYR A 30 13.88 -11.13 1.63
CA TYR A 30 14.30 -9.74 1.76
C TYR A 30 15.65 -9.67 2.49
N ASN A 31 16.61 -8.96 1.91
CA ASN A 31 17.91 -8.70 2.53
C ASN A 31 17.94 -7.26 3.08
N PRO A 32 17.95 -7.07 4.41
CA PRO A 32 18.00 -5.73 5.02
C PRO A 32 19.25 -4.92 4.70
N LYS A 33 20.32 -5.56 4.21
CA LYS A 33 21.56 -4.88 3.83
C LYS A 33 21.51 -4.27 2.42
N ARG A 34 20.44 -4.54 1.66
CA ARG A 34 20.23 -4.04 0.29
C ARG A 34 19.09 -3.04 0.29
N SER A 35 19.15 -2.08 -0.63
CA SER A 35 18.06 -1.13 -0.80
C SER A 35 16.77 -1.83 -1.28
N LEU A 36 15.63 -1.16 -1.09
CA LEU A 36 14.34 -1.66 -1.56
C LEU A 36 14.36 -1.99 -3.07
N GLU A 37 14.99 -1.13 -3.86
CA GLU A 37 15.11 -1.30 -5.32
C GLU A 37 15.89 -2.56 -5.70
N GLN A 38 17.00 -2.81 -4.99
CA GLN A 38 17.82 -4.00 -5.20
C GLN A 38 17.10 -5.28 -4.74
N ASN A 39 16.24 -5.17 -3.72
CA ASN A 39 15.44 -6.29 -3.23
C ASN A 39 14.29 -6.67 -4.18
N ILE A 40 13.64 -5.69 -4.83
CA ILE A 40 12.43 -5.93 -5.65
C ILE A 40 12.75 -5.97 -7.16
N GLN A 41 13.91 -5.46 -7.59
CA GLN A 41 14.29 -5.29 -9.01
C GLN A 41 13.29 -4.41 -9.81
N LEU A 42 12.66 -3.44 -9.13
CA LEU A 42 11.83 -2.44 -9.80
C LEU A 42 12.57 -1.09 -9.84
N PRO A 43 12.57 -0.40 -10.99
CA PRO A 43 13.17 0.92 -11.11
C PRO A 43 12.55 1.93 -10.13
N ALA A 44 13.37 2.84 -9.60
CA ALA A 44 12.96 3.98 -8.78
C ALA A 44 11.75 4.74 -9.34
N ALA A 45 11.75 4.94 -10.66
CA ALA A 45 10.73 5.69 -11.39
C ALA A 45 9.35 5.00 -11.43
N LEU A 46 9.29 3.69 -11.20
CA LEU A 46 8.05 2.95 -11.08
C LEU A 46 7.59 2.89 -9.63
N LEU A 47 8.52 2.67 -8.69
CA LEU A 47 8.23 2.71 -7.25
C LEU A 47 7.70 4.07 -6.81
N SER A 48 8.22 5.17 -7.35
CA SER A 48 7.75 6.53 -7.06
C SER A 48 6.33 6.82 -7.55
N ARG A 49 5.71 5.93 -8.35
CA ARG A 49 4.31 6.04 -8.77
C ARG A 49 3.34 5.42 -7.78
N PHE A 50 3.84 4.62 -6.83
CA PHE A 50 3.04 4.09 -5.73
C PHE A 50 3.08 5.06 -4.56
N ASP A 51 1.90 5.38 -4.04
CA ASP A 51 1.77 6.30 -2.91
C ASP A 51 1.99 5.57 -1.56
N LEU A 52 1.76 4.24 -1.53
CA LEU A 52 1.99 3.37 -0.37
C LEU A 52 2.83 2.16 -0.77
N LEU A 53 3.83 1.84 0.05
CA LEU A 53 4.66 0.65 -0.07
C LEU A 53 4.70 -0.06 1.28
N TRP A 54 4.21 -1.30 1.33
CA TRP A 54 4.26 -2.13 2.53
C TRP A 54 5.22 -3.29 2.35
N LEU A 55 6.23 -3.33 3.22
CA LEU A 55 7.18 -4.43 3.29
C LEU A 55 6.72 -5.43 4.36
N ILE A 56 6.22 -6.58 3.90
CA ILE A 56 5.83 -7.68 4.77
C ILE A 56 7.01 -8.65 4.86
N GLN A 57 7.68 -8.69 6.01
CA GLN A 57 8.78 -9.61 6.27
C GLN A 57 8.31 -10.75 7.15
N ASP A 58 8.60 -11.97 6.71
CA ASP A 58 8.48 -13.15 7.56
C ASP A 58 9.72 -13.26 8.46
N ARG A 59 9.57 -12.81 9.71
CA ARG A 59 10.61 -12.91 10.74
C ARG A 59 10.19 -14.01 11.72
N PRO A 60 11.07 -14.99 12.00
CA PRO A 60 10.74 -16.06 12.93
C PRO A 60 10.48 -15.47 14.32
N ASP A 61 9.30 -15.72 14.85
CA ASP A 61 8.85 -15.22 16.14
C ASP A 61 7.94 -16.26 16.78
N ARG A 62 8.38 -16.80 17.93
CA ARG A 62 7.74 -17.96 18.56
C ARG A 62 6.25 -17.72 18.84
N ASP A 63 5.89 -16.53 19.31
CA ASP A 63 4.53 -16.23 19.72
C ASP A 63 3.61 -16.02 18.50
N ASN A 64 4.09 -15.32 17.47
CA ASN A 64 3.37 -15.16 16.22
C ASN A 64 3.21 -16.49 15.47
N ASP A 65 4.27 -17.30 15.40
CA ASP A 65 4.24 -18.62 14.76
C ASP A 65 3.25 -19.55 15.48
N LEU A 66 3.23 -19.52 16.82
CA LEU A 66 2.27 -20.28 17.62
C LEU A 66 0.84 -19.83 17.33
N ARG A 67 0.57 -18.52 17.32
CA ARG A 67 -0.78 -17.97 17.02
C ARG A 67 -1.22 -18.33 15.60
N LEU A 68 -0.33 -18.24 14.62
CA LEU A 68 -0.60 -18.60 13.24
C LEU A 68 -0.92 -20.09 13.10
N ALA A 69 -0.11 -20.96 13.70
CA ALA A 69 -0.34 -22.40 13.69
C ALA A 69 -1.68 -22.78 14.38
N GLN A 70 -1.99 -22.18 15.52
CA GLN A 70 -3.28 -22.36 16.21
C GLN A 70 -4.46 -21.90 15.33
N HIS A 71 -4.32 -20.76 14.64
CA HIS A 71 -5.34 -20.28 13.74
C HIS A 71 -5.58 -21.24 12.56
N ILE A 72 -4.50 -21.67 11.88
CA ILE A 72 -4.56 -22.57 10.73
C ILE A 72 -5.19 -23.91 11.13
N THR A 73 -4.71 -24.52 12.23
CA THR A 73 -5.24 -25.79 12.73
C THR A 73 -6.71 -25.68 13.11
N TYR A 74 -7.13 -24.60 13.77
CA TYR A 74 -8.54 -24.35 14.09
C TYR A 74 -9.39 -24.26 12.82
N VAL A 75 -8.96 -23.48 11.81
CA VAL A 75 -9.69 -23.31 10.56
C VAL A 75 -9.85 -24.65 9.84
N HIS A 76 -8.80 -25.47 9.77
CA HIS A 76 -8.88 -26.78 9.13
C HIS A 76 -9.77 -27.77 9.90
N GLN A 77 -9.80 -27.71 11.24
CA GLN A 77 -10.66 -28.57 12.07
C GLN A 77 -12.14 -28.17 11.99
N HIS A 78 -12.44 -26.87 11.94
CA HIS A 78 -13.81 -26.36 12.10
C HIS A 78 -14.41 -25.78 10.82
N SER A 79 -13.61 -25.67 9.74
CA SER A 79 -13.98 -25.01 8.47
C SER A 79 -14.51 -23.58 8.65
N ARG A 80 -14.11 -22.91 9.73
CA ARG A 80 -14.47 -21.53 10.07
C ARG A 80 -13.33 -20.88 10.85
N GLN A 81 -13.27 -19.55 10.81
CA GLN A 81 -12.30 -18.80 11.60
C GLN A 81 -12.53 -18.99 13.12
N PRO A 82 -11.47 -18.90 13.94
CA PRO A 82 -11.63 -18.82 15.39
C PRO A 82 -12.52 -17.64 15.80
N PRO A 83 -13.17 -17.74 16.97
CA PRO A 83 -14.02 -16.67 17.48
C PRO A 83 -13.20 -15.38 17.62
N CYS A 84 -13.65 -14.32 16.94
CA CYS A 84 -13.08 -12.98 17.12
C CYS A 84 -13.65 -12.34 18.39
N GLN A 85 -12.85 -11.47 19.01
CA GLN A 85 -13.29 -10.65 20.15
C GLN A 85 -14.35 -9.61 19.76
N PHE A 86 -14.53 -9.35 18.46
CA PHE A 86 -15.49 -8.42 17.92
C PHE A 86 -16.44 -9.11 16.95
N GLN A 87 -17.65 -8.55 16.83
CA GLN A 87 -18.61 -8.96 15.83
C GLN A 87 -18.22 -8.35 14.46
N PRO A 88 -17.91 -9.16 13.43
CA PRO A 88 -17.57 -8.62 12.13
C PRO A 88 -18.79 -7.95 11.48
N LEU A 89 -18.54 -6.84 10.79
CA LEU A 89 -19.58 -6.18 9.99
C LEU A 89 -19.86 -6.99 8.74
N ASP A 90 -21.13 -7.01 8.34
CA ASP A 90 -21.51 -7.63 7.08
C ASP A 90 -20.86 -6.93 5.87
N MET A 91 -20.36 -7.72 4.92
CA MET A 91 -19.69 -7.21 3.73
C MET A 91 -20.66 -6.43 2.82
N GLY A 92 -21.96 -6.77 2.82
CA GLY A 92 -22.99 -6.01 2.11
C GLY A 92 -23.16 -4.61 2.69
N LEU A 93 -23.23 -4.51 4.03
CA LEU A 93 -23.25 -3.23 4.74
C LEU A 93 -21.99 -2.40 4.45
N MET A 94 -20.79 -2.99 4.56
CA MET A 94 -19.53 -2.31 4.29
C MET A 94 -19.47 -1.74 2.87
N ARG A 95 -19.85 -2.53 1.86
CA ARG A 95 -19.88 -2.08 0.46
C ARG A 95 -20.85 -0.90 0.26
N ARG A 96 -22.05 -0.98 0.84
CA ARG A 96 -23.06 0.09 0.74
C ARG A 96 -22.60 1.37 1.44
N TYR A 97 -21.93 1.23 2.58
CA TYR A 97 -21.35 2.34 3.33
C TYR A 97 -20.23 3.02 2.52
N ILE A 98 -19.27 2.26 2.00
CA ILE A 98 -18.18 2.78 1.16
C ILE A 98 -18.74 3.47 -0.09
N ALA A 99 -19.74 2.90 -0.75
CA ALA A 99 -20.40 3.53 -1.89
C ALA A 99 -21.05 4.87 -1.52
N THR A 100 -21.59 5.00 -0.31
CA THR A 100 -22.13 6.25 0.20
C THR A 100 -21.03 7.28 0.47
N CYS A 101 -19.93 6.88 1.10
CA CYS A 101 -18.78 7.75 1.35
C CYS A 101 -18.13 8.26 0.06
N LYS A 102 -18.04 7.41 -0.98
CA LYS A 102 -17.49 7.78 -2.30
C LYS A 102 -18.27 8.90 -3.01
N ARG A 103 -19.49 9.21 -2.59
CA ARG A 103 -20.29 10.33 -3.13
C ARG A 103 -19.92 11.68 -2.52
N LYS A 104 -19.24 11.68 -1.37
CA LYS A 104 -18.81 12.91 -0.69
C LYS A 104 -17.46 13.38 -1.28
N GLN A 105 -17.31 14.69 -1.45
CA GLN A 105 -16.06 15.33 -1.87
C GLN A 105 -15.61 16.28 -0.77
N PRO A 106 -14.94 15.77 0.29
CA PRO A 106 -14.43 16.63 1.34
C PRO A 106 -13.30 17.51 0.80
N ALA A 107 -13.24 18.75 1.28
CA ALA A 107 -12.15 19.68 1.00
C ALA A 107 -11.26 19.83 2.24
N VAL A 108 -9.97 20.06 2.04
CA VAL A 108 -9.02 20.34 3.11
C VAL A 108 -9.23 21.78 3.61
N PRO A 109 -9.50 22.00 4.91
CA PRO A 109 -9.60 23.35 5.47
C PRO A 109 -8.27 24.11 5.35
N GLU A 110 -8.34 25.42 5.12
CA GLU A 110 -7.15 26.29 4.99
C GLU A 110 -6.25 26.27 6.23
N ALA A 111 -6.85 26.14 7.42
CA ALA A 111 -6.12 26.04 8.69
C ALA A 111 -5.16 24.82 8.77
N LEU A 112 -5.30 23.81 7.91
CA LEU A 112 -4.40 22.65 7.87
C LEU A 112 -3.26 22.79 6.85
N ALA A 113 -3.25 23.84 6.02
CA ALA A 113 -2.25 24.00 4.97
C ALA A 113 -0.82 24.09 5.54
N ASP A 114 -0.62 24.89 6.58
CA ASP A 114 0.68 25.04 7.26
C ASP A 114 1.13 23.72 7.91
N TYR A 115 0.19 22.96 8.46
CA TYR A 115 0.48 21.66 9.06
C TYR A 115 0.94 20.63 8.02
N ILE A 116 0.23 20.52 6.89
CA ILE A 116 0.55 19.57 5.82
C ILE A 116 1.91 19.92 5.17
N THR A 117 2.18 21.20 4.96
CA THR A 117 3.46 21.66 4.40
C THR A 117 4.61 21.40 5.38
N ALA A 118 4.43 21.68 6.67
CA ALA A 118 5.41 21.35 7.70
C ALA A 118 5.69 19.85 7.77
N ALA A 119 4.64 19.00 7.78
CA ALA A 119 4.78 17.55 7.79
C ALA A 119 5.59 17.04 6.59
N TYR A 120 5.35 17.58 5.39
CA TYR A 120 6.11 17.23 4.20
C TYR A 120 7.59 17.62 4.29
N VAL A 121 7.88 18.80 4.81
CA VAL A 121 9.26 19.27 5.00
C VAL A 121 10.00 18.37 5.98
N GLU A 122 9.36 17.95 7.06
CA GLU A 122 9.94 17.00 8.01
C GLU A 122 10.18 15.62 7.36
N MET A 123 9.21 15.07 6.62
CA MET A 123 9.41 13.83 5.86
C MET A 123 10.58 13.92 4.88
N ARG A 124 10.76 15.08 4.21
CA ARG A 124 11.90 15.34 3.32
C ARG A 124 13.24 15.38 4.05
N LYS A 125 13.28 15.90 5.28
CA LYS A 125 14.49 15.92 6.11
C LYS A 125 14.86 14.50 6.55
N GLU A 126 13.90 13.74 7.05
CA GLU A 126 14.10 12.34 7.46
C GLU A 126 14.58 11.47 6.30
N ALA A 127 14.00 11.66 5.10
CA ALA A 127 14.40 10.93 3.91
C ALA A 127 15.84 11.20 3.45
N ARG A 128 16.42 12.36 3.81
CA ARG A 128 17.85 12.65 3.56
C ARG A 128 18.76 11.97 4.59
N ALA A 129 18.27 11.78 5.81
CA ALA A 129 19.04 11.16 6.90
C ALA A 129 19.06 9.63 6.78
N ASN A 130 17.96 9.01 6.36
CA ASN A 130 17.85 7.57 6.20
C ASN A 130 18.13 7.12 4.76
N LYS A 131 19.12 6.25 4.58
CA LYS A 131 19.49 5.69 3.27
C LYS A 131 18.47 4.69 2.72
N ASP A 132 17.61 4.14 3.59
CA ASP A 132 16.61 3.11 3.27
C ASP A 132 15.19 3.65 3.05
N THR A 133 14.92 4.92 3.35
CA THR A 133 13.60 5.52 3.12
C THR A 133 13.39 5.82 1.64
N THR A 134 12.23 5.39 1.14
CA THR A 134 11.85 5.58 -0.26
C THR A 134 11.83 7.06 -0.65
N TYR A 135 12.08 7.32 -1.93
CA TYR A 135 12.04 8.63 -2.58
C TYR A 135 10.82 9.46 -2.15
N THR A 136 11.04 10.42 -1.24
CA THR A 136 10.04 11.43 -0.90
C THR A 136 10.01 12.47 -2.02
N SER A 137 9.04 12.35 -2.91
CA SER A 137 8.87 13.25 -4.06
C SER A 137 7.75 14.25 -3.80
N ALA A 138 7.54 15.22 -4.69
CA ALA A 138 6.37 16.10 -4.60
C ALA A 138 5.04 15.31 -4.78
N ARG A 139 5.09 14.13 -5.42
CA ARG A 139 3.92 13.24 -5.54
C ARG A 139 3.49 12.73 -4.17
N THR A 140 4.43 12.46 -3.27
CA THR A 140 4.14 12.02 -1.91
C THR A 140 3.26 13.03 -1.17
N LEU A 141 3.50 14.33 -1.37
CA LEU A 141 2.63 15.39 -0.83
C LEU A 141 1.19 15.34 -1.35
N LEU A 142 1.00 14.95 -2.61
CA LEU A 142 -0.34 14.78 -3.19
C LEU A 142 -1.05 13.52 -2.70
N GLY A 143 -0.31 12.57 -2.13
CA GLY A 143 -0.84 11.33 -1.56
C GLY A 143 -1.08 11.40 -0.05
N ILE A 144 -0.62 12.45 0.63
CA ILE A 144 -0.82 12.72 2.07
C ILE A 144 -2.20 13.34 2.30
#